data_AF-A0A2X4ULR1-F1
#
_entry.id   AF-A0A2X4ULR1-F1
#
_cell.length_a   1.000
_cell.length_b   1.000
_cell.length_c   1.000
_cell.angle_alpha   90.00
_cell.angle_beta   90.00
_cell.angle_gamma   90.00
#
_symmetry.space_group_name_H-M   'P 1'
#
loop_
_entity.id
_entity.type
_entity.pdbx_description
1 polymer ?
#
loop_
_entity_poly.entity_id
_entity_poly.type
_entity_poly.pdbx_seq_one_letter_code
_entity_poly.pdbx_strand_id
1 'polypeptide(L)'
;MNPELDNRMKQTIRARRKRHFNAEHQHTRKKSIDLEFLVWQRLAALARRRGVTLSETVVQLIEDAERKEKYASQMSLLKQDLKAILGKDEE
;
A
#
# COMPACT_ATOMS: atom_id res chain seq x y z
N MET A 1 -29.32 29.21 -14.25
CA MET A 1 -28.55 27.95 -14.15
C MET A 1 -29.52 26.83 -13.83
N ASN A 2 -29.47 25.69 -14.53
CA ASN A 2 -30.27 24.53 -14.16
C ASN A 2 -29.83 24.04 -12.75
N PRO A 3 -30.72 23.97 -11.75
CA PRO A 3 -30.38 23.60 -10.38
C PRO A 3 -29.79 22.19 -10.25
N GLU A 4 -30.14 21.25 -11.13
CA GLU A 4 -29.57 19.89 -11.14
C GLU A 4 -28.09 19.88 -11.54
N LEU A 5 -27.67 20.86 -12.36
CA LEU A 5 -26.30 20.97 -12.85
C LEU A 5 -25.37 21.70 -11.87
N ASP A 6 -25.90 22.52 -10.96
CA ASP A 6 -25.09 23.37 -10.09
C ASP A 6 -24.12 22.55 -9.20
N ASN A 7 -24.64 21.50 -8.56
CA ASN A 7 -23.82 20.62 -7.70
C ASN A 7 -22.74 19.87 -8.50
N ARG A 8 -23.10 19.31 -9.66
CA ARG A 8 -22.17 18.61 -10.55
C ARG A 8 -21.10 19.56 -11.08
N MET A 9 -21.49 20.77 -11.47
CA MET A 9 -20.59 21.79 -11.97
C MET A 9 -19.58 22.20 -10.89
N LYS A 10 -20.02 22.49 -9.67
CA LYS A 10 -19.14 22.81 -8.54
C LYS A 10 -18.12 21.71 -8.27
N GLN A 11 -18.56 20.44 -8.28
CA GLN A 11 -17.66 19.29 -8.09
C GLN A 11 -16.64 19.17 -9.23
N THR A 12 -17.07 19.28 -10.49
CA THR A 12 -16.19 19.23 -11.66
C THR A 12 -15.13 20.32 -11.63
N ILE A 13 -15.50 21.56 -11.30
CA ILE A 13 -14.56 22.68 -11.22
C ILE A 13 -13.57 22.49 -10.06
N ARG A 14 -13.99 21.94 -8.91
CA ARG A 14 -13.08 21.58 -7.81
C ARG A 14 -12.07 20.51 -8.23
N ALA A 15 -12.54 19.44 -8.88
CA ALA A 15 -11.67 18.37 -9.36
C ALA A 15 -10.66 18.88 -10.40
N ARG A 16 -11.09 19.72 -11.35
CA ARG A 16 -10.22 20.34 -12.36
C ARG A 16 -9.14 21.21 -11.72
N ARG A 17 -9.49 22.10 -10.79
CA ARG A 17 -8.54 22.96 -10.08
C ARG A 17 -7.52 22.15 -9.29
N LYS A 18 -7.97 21.14 -8.52
CA LYS A 18 -7.06 20.25 -7.78
C LYS A 18 -6.08 19.53 -8.72
N ARG A 19 -6.57 18.98 -9.84
CA ARG A 19 -5.71 18.28 -10.82
C ARG A 19 -4.70 19.21 -11.49
N HIS A 20 -5.08 20.46 -11.75
CA HIS A 20 -4.19 21.47 -12.31
C HIS A 20 -2.98 21.70 -11.39
N PHE A 21 -3.21 22.07 -10.12
CA PHE A 21 -2.13 22.31 -9.17
C PHE A 21 -1.33 21.04 -8.84
N ASN A 22 -1.98 19.87 -8.75
CA ASN A 22 -1.27 18.60 -8.54
C ASN A 22 -0.40 18.16 -9.73
N ALA A 23 -0.59 18.73 -10.92
CA ALA A 23 0.24 18.40 -12.07
C ALA A 23 1.61 19.09 -12.01
N GLU A 24 1.74 20.17 -11.23
CA GLU A 24 2.98 20.94 -11.07
C GLU A 24 4.06 20.14 -10.34
N HIS A 25 3.68 19.22 -9.45
CA HIS A 25 4.62 18.41 -8.66
C HIS A 25 4.44 16.92 -8.93
N GLN A 26 5.51 16.22 -9.27
CA GLN A 26 5.45 14.78 -9.63
C GLN A 26 4.88 13.90 -8.50
N HIS A 27 5.19 14.20 -7.24
CA HIS A 27 4.74 13.43 -6.08
C HIS A 27 3.25 13.64 -5.73
N THR A 28 2.63 14.72 -6.19
CA THR A 28 1.19 14.98 -5.98
C THR A 28 0.33 14.50 -7.16
N ARG A 29 0.96 14.21 -8.31
CA ARG A 29 0.34 13.59 -9.49
C ARG A 29 -0.09 12.16 -9.19
N LYS A 30 -1.30 11.80 -9.59
CA LYS A 30 -1.89 10.46 -9.41
C LYS A 30 -1.89 9.69 -10.73
N LYS A 31 -1.82 8.36 -10.65
CA LYS A 31 -1.84 7.46 -11.80
C LYS A 31 -3.10 6.60 -11.74
N SER A 32 -3.78 6.46 -12.87
CA SER A 32 -4.84 5.46 -13.03
C SER A 32 -4.20 4.13 -13.39
N ILE A 33 -4.60 3.07 -12.69
CA ILE A 33 -4.18 1.70 -12.95
C ILE A 33 -5.44 0.84 -12.97
N ASP A 34 -5.47 -0.15 -13.86
CA ASP A 34 -6.52 -1.15 -13.88
C ASP A 34 -6.03 -2.39 -13.14
N LEU A 35 -6.92 -2.95 -12.32
CA LEU A 35 -6.68 -4.17 -11.57
C LEU A 35 -7.78 -5.17 -11.90
N GLU A 36 -7.44 -6.45 -11.89
CA GLU A 36 -8.45 -7.51 -11.92
C GLU A 36 -9.40 -7.37 -10.72
N PHE A 37 -10.68 -7.70 -10.95
CA PHE A 37 -11.73 -7.50 -9.94
C PHE A 37 -11.39 -8.14 -8.59
N LEU A 38 -10.90 -9.38 -8.58
CA LEU A 38 -10.57 -10.08 -7.34
C LEU A 38 -9.38 -9.47 -6.60
N VAL A 39 -8.38 -8.96 -7.33
CA VAL A 39 -7.22 -8.27 -6.76
C VAL A 39 -7.66 -6.97 -6.11
N TRP A 40 -8.46 -6.18 -6.83
CA TRP A 40 -9.05 -4.95 -6.29
C TRP A 40 -9.92 -5.23 -5.06
N GLN A 41 -10.77 -6.27 -5.08
CA GLN A 41 -11.66 -6.61 -3.97
C GLN A 41 -10.86 -6.91 -2.69
N ARG A 42 -9.79 -7.71 -2.80
CA ARG A 42 -8.91 -8.03 -1.67
C ARG A 42 -8.19 -6.79 -1.13
N LEU A 43 -7.63 -5.98 -2.01
CA LEU A 43 -6.94 -4.74 -1.63
C LEU A 43 -7.91 -3.75 -0.95
N ALA A 44 -9.10 -3.57 -1.51
CA ALA A 44 -10.12 -2.68 -0.98
C ALA A 44 -10.71 -3.16 0.35
N ALA A 45 -10.88 -4.48 0.54
CA ALA A 45 -11.28 -5.04 1.83
C ALA A 45 -10.20 -4.81 2.89
N LEU A 46 -8.93 -5.02 2.54
CA LEU A 46 -7.80 -4.84 3.45
C LEU A 46 -7.61 -3.36 3.85
N ALA A 47 -7.68 -2.44 2.88
CA ALA A 47 -7.60 -1.01 3.12
C ALA A 47 -8.73 -0.51 4.03
N ARG A 48 -9.97 -0.94 3.76
CA ARG A 48 -11.13 -0.62 4.63
C ARG A 48 -10.97 -1.16 6.04
N ARG A 49 -10.52 -2.42 6.19
CA ARG A 49 -10.29 -3.03 7.50
C ARG A 49 -9.21 -2.29 8.31
N ARG A 50 -8.18 -1.76 7.64
CA ARG A 50 -7.11 -0.99 8.26
C ARG A 50 -7.44 0.51 8.43
N GLY A 51 -8.56 0.99 7.88
CA GLY A 51 -8.95 2.40 7.95
C GLY A 51 -8.05 3.36 7.15
N VAL A 52 -7.31 2.86 6.16
CA VAL A 52 -6.34 3.63 5.36
C VAL A 52 -6.70 3.63 3.88
N THR A 53 -6.08 4.51 3.10
CA THR A 53 -6.30 4.57 1.65
C THR A 53 -5.68 3.37 0.93
N LEU A 54 -6.16 3.07 -0.28
CA LEU A 54 -5.58 2.01 -1.12
C LEU A 54 -4.08 2.24 -1.37
N SER A 55 -3.66 3.48 -1.62
CA SER A 55 -2.25 3.80 -1.88
C SER A 55 -1.36 3.57 -0.65
N GLU A 56 -1.79 3.97 0.55
CA GLU A 56 -1.06 3.71 1.79
C GLU A 56 -0.99 2.21 2.09
N THR A 57 -2.07 1.50 1.80
CA THR A 57 -2.13 0.04 1.95
C THR A 57 -1.08 -0.66 1.09
N VAL A 58 -0.91 -0.21 -0.16
CA VAL A 58 0.11 -0.77 -1.07
C VAL A 58 1.51 -0.54 -0.51
N VAL A 59 1.81 0.64 0.03
CA VAL A 59 3.11 0.95 0.64
C VAL A 59 3.39 0.00 1.82
N GLN A 60 2.43 -0.15 2.73
CA GLN A 60 2.56 -1.07 3.87
C GLN A 60 2.79 -2.53 3.42
N LEU A 61 2.08 -2.98 2.39
CA LEU A 61 2.24 -4.35 1.87
C LEU A 61 3.61 -4.59 1.24
N ILE A 62 4.19 -3.58 0.58
CA ILE A 62 5.54 -3.66 0.03
C ILE A 62 6.56 -3.76 1.18
N GLU A 63 6.46 -2.89 2.18
CA GLU A 63 7.34 -2.92 3.35
C GLU A 63 7.23 -4.24 4.13
N ASP A 64 6.01 -4.74 4.34
CA ASP A 64 5.74 -6.01 5.02
C ASP A 64 6.35 -7.19 4.25
N ALA A 65 6.27 -7.16 2.91
CA ALA A 65 6.86 -8.20 2.05
C ALA A 65 8.40 -8.20 2.11
N GLU A 66 9.03 -7.04 2.04
CA GLU A 66 10.50 -6.90 2.17
C GLU A 66 10.99 -7.34 3.55
N ARG A 67 10.24 -7.02 4.62
CA ARG A 67 10.59 -7.44 5.98
C ARG A 67 10.44 -8.95 6.16
N LYS A 68 9.44 -9.57 5.54
CA LYS A 68 9.20 -11.03 5.64
C LYS A 68 10.42 -11.84 5.23
N GLU A 69 11.11 -11.44 4.16
CA GLU A 69 12.33 -12.11 3.69
C GLU A 69 13.48 -11.97 4.70
N LYS A 70 13.70 -10.76 5.22
CA LYS A 70 14.73 -10.50 6.25
C LYS A 70 14.46 -11.31 7.52
N TYR A 71 13.20 -11.35 7.98
CA TYR A 71 12.81 -12.13 9.14
C TYR A 71 13.03 -13.64 8.94
N ALA A 72 12.75 -14.17 7.75
CA ALA A 72 12.99 -15.58 7.45
C ALA A 72 14.49 -15.92 7.51
N SER A 73 15.35 -15.07 6.94
CA SER A 73 16.81 -15.23 7.00
C SER A 73 17.35 -15.17 8.42
N GLN A 74 16.96 -14.14 9.19
CA GLN A 74 17.36 -13.98 10.59
C GLN A 74 16.90 -15.15 11.46
N MET A 75 15.68 -15.62 11.27
CA MET A 75 15.14 -16.77 11.99
C MET A 75 15.90 -18.07 11.64
N SER A 76 16.33 -18.23 10.38
CA SER A 76 17.16 -19.36 9.95
C SER A 76 18.54 -19.31 10.59
N LEU A 77 19.20 -18.15 10.57
CA LEU A 77 20.50 -17.95 11.20
C LEU A 77 20.44 -18.22 12.71
N LEU A 78 19.45 -17.65 13.40
CA LEU A 78 19.27 -17.86 14.83
C LEU A 78 19.10 -19.34 15.18
N LYS A 79 18.33 -20.10 14.39
CA LYS A 79 18.18 -21.54 14.59
C LYS A 79 19.49 -22.31 14.38
N GLN A 80 20.29 -21.91 13.38
CA GLN A 80 21.59 -22.52 13.11
C GLN A 80 22.58 -22.24 14.24
N ASP A 81 22.65 -20.99 14.70
CA ASP A 81 23.54 -20.56 15.77
C ASP A 81 23.21 -21.29 17.07
N LEU A 82 21.92 -21.36 17.44
CA LEU A 82 21.48 -22.10 18.63
C LEU A 82 21.81 -23.59 18.53
N LYS A 83 21.60 -24.21 17.36
CA LYS A 83 21.96 -25.62 17.13
C LYS A 83 23.46 -25.84 17.26
N ALA A 84 24.28 -24.91 16.77
CA ALA A 84 25.74 -25.00 16.84
C ALA A 84 26.29 -24.80 18.26
N ILE A 85 25.59 -24.03 19.10
CA ILE A 85 25.95 -23.88 20.52
C ILE A 85 25.54 -25.12 21.32
N LEU A 86 24.30 -25.58 21.17
CA LEU A 86 23.77 -26.71 21.94
C LEU A 86 24.36 -28.07 21.51
N GLY A 87 24.76 -28.23 20.24
CA GLY A 87 25.38 -29.45 19.74
C GLY A 87 26.85 -29.63 20.13
N LYS A 88 27.45 -28.69 20.87
CA LYS A 88 28.83 -28.79 21.36
C LYS A 88 28.97 -29.48 22.71
N ASP A 89 27.87 -29.77 23.40
CA ASP A 89 27.90 -30.39 24.74
C ASP A 89 27.88 -31.94 24.71
N GLU A 90 27.97 -32.58 23.53
CA GLU A 90 27.99 -34.06 23.38
C GLU A 90 29.35 -34.67 22.97
N GLU A 91 30.47 -33.94 23.07
CA GLU A 91 31.84 -34.50 22.97
C GLU A 91 32.65 -34.31 24.25
#